data_AF-A0A7S3LGD6-F1
#
_entry.id   AF-A0A7S3LGD6-F1
#
_cell.length_a   1.000
_cell.length_b   1.000
_cell.length_c   1.000
_cell.angle_alpha   90.00
_cell.angle_beta   90.00
_cell.angle_gamma   90.00
#
_symmetry.space_group_name_H-M   'P 1'
#
loop_
_entity.id
_entity.type
_entity.pdbx_description
1 polymer ?
#
loop_
_entity_poly.entity_id
_entity_poly.type
_entity_poly.pdbx_seq_one_letter_code
_entity_poly.pdbx_strand_id
1 'polypeptide(L)'
;VDAWATIGDCQPSTGMCDRCGFGIAVVDLNGAEGAETRTFLTGPGGLPAPFDADSTWEIASITKPFTALATLILEDEGVVSRTSAIGEFLPCDWSQANSDVANVTLIEIIQHMSGFPAQPPDRGPSIDGNPFGGYTEDRLCASLLKLNGLPTRGRYSYSNYAYGTLGYVLTLAVNKTNPPDYEDIIKEKILEPLGMFNTSVTFNAAQAAEACSRGINRGSVTIRLGAYETLQGNGAIRSTLNDMTKYMLAALYVDAGMPTPIDDSLYGELPSPS
;
A
#
# COMPACT_ATOMS: atom_id res chain seq x y z
N VAL A 1 -33.17 4.62 -11.52
CA VAL A 1 -31.72 4.96 -11.59
C VAL A 1 -31.46 5.77 -10.36
N ASP A 2 -31.41 5.10 -9.21
CA ASP A 2 -31.55 5.74 -7.91
C ASP A 2 -30.58 5.11 -6.94
N ALA A 3 -29.52 5.84 -6.60
CA ALA A 3 -28.71 5.61 -5.39
C ALA A 3 -27.70 6.76 -5.20
N TRP A 4 -28.18 7.99 -5.06
CA TRP A 4 -27.45 9.02 -4.33
C TRP A 4 -28.46 9.66 -3.38
N ALA A 5 -28.22 9.55 -2.08
CA ALA A 5 -29.10 10.13 -1.06
C ALA A 5 -29.25 11.63 -1.33
N THR A 6 -30.50 12.10 -1.35
CA THR A 6 -30.77 13.54 -1.50
C THR A 6 -30.53 14.23 -0.17
N ILE A 7 -30.24 15.54 -0.20
CA ILE A 7 -29.88 16.37 0.98
C ILE A 7 -30.86 16.22 2.17
N GLY A 8 -32.13 15.84 1.91
CA GLY A 8 -33.13 15.57 2.95
C GLY A 8 -32.94 14.30 3.78
N ASP A 9 -32.11 13.35 3.30
CA ASP A 9 -31.84 12.07 3.98
C ASP A 9 -30.65 12.15 4.94
N CYS A 10 -29.97 13.30 5.01
CA CYS A 10 -28.90 13.57 5.98
C CYS A 10 -29.49 13.82 7.38
N GLN A 11 -29.88 12.74 8.05
CA GLN A 11 -30.17 12.76 9.47
C GLN A 11 -28.86 12.92 10.28
N PRO A 12 -28.76 13.92 11.18
CA PRO A 12 -27.61 14.11 12.08
C PRO A 12 -27.28 12.86 12.94
N SER A 13 -28.23 11.94 13.07
CA SER A 13 -28.10 10.70 13.83
C SER A 13 -27.14 9.66 13.23
N THR A 14 -26.67 9.84 11.99
CA THR A 14 -25.73 8.90 11.34
C THR A 14 -24.27 9.39 11.30
N GLY A 15 -23.99 10.64 11.70
CA GLY A 15 -22.64 11.18 11.88
C GLY A 15 -21.75 11.28 10.63
N MET A 16 -22.25 10.93 9.44
CA MET A 16 -21.47 10.90 8.19
C MET A 16 -21.60 12.18 7.35
N CYS A 17 -22.69 12.95 7.48
CA CYS A 17 -22.98 14.07 6.58
C CYS A 17 -22.24 15.38 6.90
N ASP A 18 -21.65 15.57 8.08
CA ASP A 18 -21.05 16.87 8.44
C ASP A 18 -19.51 16.85 8.47
N ARG A 19 -18.89 15.70 8.14
CA ARG A 19 -17.45 15.44 8.37
C ARG A 19 -16.73 14.73 7.24
N CYS A 20 -17.40 14.45 6.13
CA CYS A 20 -16.86 13.73 4.98
C CYS A 20 -16.78 14.62 3.75
N GLY A 21 -15.71 14.51 2.97
CA GLY A 21 -15.62 15.08 1.63
C GLY A 21 -14.76 14.18 0.74
N PHE A 22 -14.62 14.54 -0.53
CA PHE A 22 -13.71 13.84 -1.43
C PHE A 22 -12.85 14.84 -2.22
N GLY A 23 -11.62 14.43 -2.51
CA GLY A 23 -10.72 15.10 -3.43
C GLY A 23 -10.47 14.23 -4.65
N ILE A 24 -10.38 14.84 -5.82
CA ILE A 24 -10.05 14.20 -7.09
C ILE A 24 -8.93 15.00 -7.73
N ALA A 25 -7.91 14.31 -8.22
CA ALA A 25 -6.93 14.86 -9.14
C ALA A 25 -7.11 14.20 -10.51
N VAL A 26 -7.06 15.02 -11.56
CA VAL A 26 -7.07 14.58 -12.96
C VAL A 26 -5.76 15.01 -13.57
N VAL A 27 -5.02 14.06 -14.13
CA VAL A 27 -3.81 14.31 -14.92
C VAL A 27 -4.15 14.10 -16.39
N ASP A 28 -3.90 15.11 -17.21
CA ASP A 28 -4.07 15.06 -18.66
C ASP A 28 -2.70 15.27 -19.33
N LEU A 29 -2.18 14.23 -19.97
CA LEU A 29 -0.92 14.29 -20.70
C LEU A 29 -1.00 15.14 -21.98
N ASN A 30 -2.20 15.37 -22.50
CA ASN A 30 -2.43 16.05 -23.79
C ASN A 30 -2.85 17.52 -23.62
N GLY A 31 -2.56 18.11 -22.46
CA GLY A 31 -2.83 19.52 -22.21
C GLY A 31 -2.15 20.42 -23.24
N ALA A 32 -2.73 21.60 -23.48
CA ALA A 32 -2.30 22.48 -24.57
C ALA A 32 -0.84 22.98 -24.39
N GLU A 33 -0.35 22.98 -23.16
CA GLU A 33 1.00 23.41 -22.78
C GLU A 33 1.86 22.25 -22.22
N GLY A 34 1.41 21.01 -22.38
CA GLY A 34 2.02 19.81 -21.80
C GLY A 34 1.12 19.14 -20.77
N ALA A 35 1.69 18.31 -19.89
CA ALA A 35 0.91 17.61 -18.87
C ALA A 35 0.24 18.60 -17.91
N GLU A 36 -1.08 18.54 -17.80
CA GLU A 36 -1.90 19.37 -16.92
C GLU A 36 -2.41 18.54 -15.73
N THR A 37 -2.44 19.15 -14.55
CA THR A 37 -3.11 18.58 -13.37
C THR A 37 -4.25 19.49 -12.94
N ARG A 38 -5.42 18.91 -12.66
CA ARG A 38 -6.58 19.62 -12.12
C ARG A 38 -7.07 18.93 -10.85
N THR A 39 -7.26 19.71 -9.80
CA THR A 39 -7.72 19.21 -8.50
C THR A 39 -9.09 19.75 -8.16
N PHE A 40 -9.98 18.85 -7.73
CA PHE A 40 -11.35 19.15 -7.33
C PHE A 40 -11.57 18.65 -5.91
N LEU A 41 -12.00 19.54 -5.02
CA LEU A 41 -12.29 19.21 -3.63
C LEU A 41 -13.72 19.60 -3.32
N THR A 42 -14.46 18.70 -2.67
CA THR A 42 -15.80 19.02 -2.17
C THR A 42 -16.02 18.42 -0.80
N GLY A 43 -16.68 19.21 0.05
CA GLY A 43 -17.29 18.75 1.28
C GLY A 43 -18.66 18.12 1.04
N PRO A 44 -19.37 17.78 2.11
CA PRO A 44 -20.68 17.14 2.01
C PRO A 44 -21.71 18.07 1.38
N GLY A 45 -22.61 17.52 0.56
CA GLY A 45 -23.71 18.28 -0.06
C GLY A 45 -23.26 19.41 -0.99
N GLY A 46 -22.01 19.39 -1.49
CA GLY A 46 -21.45 20.45 -2.34
C GLY A 46 -20.89 21.66 -1.58
N LEU A 47 -20.76 21.56 -0.25
CA LEU A 47 -20.08 22.57 0.55
C LEU A 47 -18.56 22.59 0.28
N PRO A 48 -17.85 23.68 0.62
CA PRO A 48 -16.39 23.69 0.58
C PRO A 48 -15.80 22.52 1.38
N ALA A 49 -14.73 21.91 0.85
CA ALA A 49 -14.03 20.85 1.56
C ALA A 49 -13.39 21.42 2.84
N PRO A 50 -13.48 20.71 3.98
CA PRO A 50 -12.79 21.10 5.21
C PRO A 50 -11.30 20.70 5.20
N PHE A 51 -10.74 20.46 4.03
CA PHE A 51 -9.38 19.97 3.77
C PHE A 51 -8.90 20.52 2.42
N ASP A 52 -7.59 20.45 2.19
CA ASP A 52 -6.93 20.86 0.95
C ASP A 52 -6.21 19.68 0.27
N ALA A 53 -5.49 19.93 -0.82
CA ALA A 53 -4.81 18.88 -1.58
C ALA A 53 -3.54 18.33 -0.88
N ASP A 54 -3.05 19.01 0.16
CA ASP A 54 -1.90 18.61 1.00
C ASP A 54 -2.33 17.94 2.32
N SER A 55 -3.63 17.86 2.55
CA SER A 55 -4.18 17.06 3.64
C SER A 55 -3.79 15.59 3.44
N THR A 56 -3.54 14.87 4.53
CA THR A 56 -3.02 13.50 4.47
C THR A 56 -4.12 12.47 4.70
N TRP A 57 -4.11 11.38 3.92
CA TRP A 57 -5.05 10.26 4.02
C TRP A 57 -4.35 8.91 4.06
N GLU A 58 -4.97 7.94 4.74
CA GLU A 58 -4.64 6.52 4.56
C GLU A 58 -5.06 6.10 3.15
N ILE A 59 -4.09 5.76 2.30
CA ILE A 59 -4.37 5.30 0.92
C ILE A 59 -4.66 3.79 0.85
N ALA A 60 -4.61 3.12 2.00
CA ALA A 60 -4.90 1.69 2.15
C ALA A 60 -4.14 0.86 1.10
N SER A 61 -4.86 -0.01 0.37
CA SER A 61 -4.25 -0.95 -0.58
C SER A 61 -3.63 -0.32 -1.82
N ILE A 62 -3.73 1.01 -2.02
CA ILE A 62 -2.88 1.72 -2.99
C ILE A 62 -1.39 1.62 -2.60
N THR A 63 -1.08 1.27 -1.34
CA THR A 63 0.27 0.90 -0.90
C THR A 63 0.89 -0.25 -1.73
N LYS A 64 0.08 -1.21 -2.20
CA LYS A 64 0.58 -2.43 -2.86
C LYS A 64 1.37 -2.14 -4.15
N PRO A 65 0.90 -1.26 -5.05
CA PRO A 65 1.69 -0.76 -6.16
C PRO A 65 3.07 -0.19 -5.78
N PHE A 66 3.21 0.51 -4.64
CA PHE A 66 4.51 0.99 -4.16
C PHE A 66 5.42 -0.18 -3.77
N THR A 67 4.89 -1.16 -3.05
CA THR A 67 5.63 -2.39 -2.68
C THR A 67 6.07 -3.16 -3.93
N ALA A 68 5.20 -3.28 -4.93
CA ALA A 68 5.52 -3.95 -6.19
C ALA A 68 6.61 -3.19 -6.96
N LEU A 69 6.49 -1.86 -7.07
CA LEU A 69 7.50 -1.01 -7.72
C LEU A 69 8.85 -1.10 -7.01
N ALA A 70 8.87 -1.07 -5.67
CA ALA A 70 10.10 -1.25 -4.89
C ALA A 70 10.74 -2.63 -5.15
N THR A 71 9.94 -3.68 -5.37
CA THR A 71 10.46 -5.00 -5.74
C THR A 71 11.16 -4.96 -7.11
N LEU A 72 10.57 -4.27 -8.08
CA LEU A 72 11.15 -4.14 -9.42
C LEU A 72 12.43 -3.29 -9.42
N ILE A 73 12.45 -2.18 -8.68
CA ILE A 73 13.66 -1.35 -8.51
C ILE A 73 14.78 -2.17 -7.87
N LEU A 74 14.49 -2.88 -6.78
CA LEU A 74 15.48 -3.70 -6.09
C LEU A 74 15.95 -4.90 -6.95
N GLU A 75 15.13 -5.38 -7.88
CA GLU A 75 15.54 -6.40 -8.83
C GLU A 75 16.53 -5.86 -9.87
N ASP A 76 16.27 -4.67 -10.42
CA ASP A 76 17.19 -4.00 -11.33
C ASP A 76 18.53 -3.65 -10.66
N GLU A 77 18.48 -3.27 -9.38
CA GLU A 77 19.68 -3.09 -8.54
C GLU A 77 20.40 -4.42 -8.20
N GLY A 78 19.84 -5.57 -8.60
CA GLY A 78 20.40 -6.91 -8.34
C GLY A 78 20.30 -7.38 -6.89
N VAL A 79 19.45 -6.74 -6.07
CA VAL A 79 19.23 -7.06 -4.65
C VAL A 79 18.28 -8.25 -4.50
N VAL A 80 17.27 -8.36 -5.36
CA VAL A 80 16.33 -9.48 -5.40
C VAL A 80 16.15 -9.99 -6.83
N SER A 81 15.54 -11.17 -6.96
CA SER A 81 14.88 -11.57 -8.20
C SER A 81 13.40 -11.78 -7.91
N ARG A 82 12.52 -11.37 -8.83
CA ARG A 82 11.07 -11.61 -8.68
C ARG A 82 10.74 -13.10 -8.61
N THR A 83 11.63 -13.98 -9.10
CA THR A 83 11.50 -15.43 -8.99
C THR A 83 12.11 -16.03 -7.72
N SER A 84 12.81 -15.23 -6.90
CA SER A 84 13.29 -15.69 -5.59
C SER A 84 12.12 -16.03 -4.68
N ALA A 85 12.32 -17.05 -3.85
CA ALA A 85 11.35 -17.54 -2.89
C ALA A 85 11.45 -16.78 -1.56
N ILE A 86 10.32 -16.58 -0.86
CA ILE A 86 10.32 -15.90 0.44
C ILE A 86 11.18 -16.60 1.50
N GLY A 87 11.33 -17.93 1.39
CA GLY A 87 12.16 -18.73 2.29
C GLY A 87 13.66 -18.45 2.17
N GLU A 88 14.11 -17.82 1.09
CA GLU A 88 15.50 -17.36 0.93
C GLU A 88 15.83 -16.18 1.85
N PHE A 89 14.81 -15.44 2.29
CA PHE A 89 14.96 -14.19 3.05
C PHE A 89 14.50 -14.32 4.49
N LEU A 90 13.30 -14.88 4.71
CA LEU A 90 12.68 -14.95 6.03
C LEU A 90 13.44 -15.93 6.95
N PRO A 91 13.78 -15.53 8.18
CA PRO A 91 14.54 -16.36 9.12
C PRO A 91 13.65 -17.37 9.87
N CYS A 92 12.67 -17.97 9.18
CA CYS A 92 11.81 -18.99 9.76
C CYS A 92 12.48 -20.38 9.71
N ASP A 93 12.21 -21.23 10.70
CA ASP A 93 12.63 -22.64 10.65
C ASP A 93 11.71 -23.45 9.71
N TRP A 94 12.04 -23.41 8.42
CA TRP A 94 11.28 -24.09 7.37
C TRP A 94 11.34 -25.62 7.44
N SER A 95 12.15 -26.22 8.33
CA SER A 95 12.33 -27.68 8.39
C SER A 95 11.07 -28.47 8.71
N GLN A 96 10.10 -27.83 9.39
CA GLN A 96 8.81 -28.42 9.76
C GLN A 96 7.64 -27.85 8.94
N ALA A 97 7.91 -26.94 8.00
CA ALA A 97 6.88 -26.26 7.22
C ALA A 97 6.49 -27.04 5.98
N ASN A 98 5.33 -26.72 5.41
CA ASN A 98 5.05 -27.07 4.03
C ASN A 98 6.01 -26.30 3.11
N SER A 99 6.81 -27.03 2.31
CA SER A 99 7.79 -26.46 1.39
C SER A 99 7.18 -25.51 0.36
N ASP A 100 5.91 -25.70 -0.01
CA ASP A 100 5.23 -24.81 -0.96
C ASP A 100 5.11 -23.39 -0.43
N VAL A 101 5.00 -23.23 0.90
CA VAL A 101 4.94 -21.92 1.56
C VAL A 101 6.29 -21.22 1.46
N ALA A 102 7.38 -21.90 1.80
CA ALA A 102 8.73 -21.37 1.68
C ALA A 102 9.08 -21.00 0.24
N ASN A 103 8.57 -21.79 -0.73
CA ASN A 103 8.80 -21.65 -2.16
C ASN A 103 7.88 -20.65 -2.86
N VAL A 104 7.02 -19.91 -2.15
CA VAL A 104 6.27 -18.81 -2.76
C VAL A 104 7.25 -17.76 -3.25
N THR A 105 7.14 -17.40 -4.52
CA THR A 105 8.00 -16.41 -5.18
C THR A 105 7.44 -14.99 -5.03
N LEU A 106 8.31 -13.99 -5.14
CA LEU A 106 7.88 -12.59 -5.05
C LEU A 106 6.88 -12.23 -6.17
N ILE A 107 7.07 -12.74 -7.39
CA ILE A 107 6.16 -12.52 -8.51
C ILE A 107 4.78 -13.13 -8.28
N GLU A 108 4.70 -14.31 -7.65
CA GLU A 108 3.42 -14.89 -7.24
C GLU A 108 2.71 -14.02 -6.21
N ILE A 109 3.44 -13.31 -5.33
CA ILE A 109 2.81 -12.34 -4.41
C ILE A 109 2.30 -11.13 -5.17
N ILE A 110 3.12 -10.51 -6.03
CA ILE A 110 2.76 -9.33 -6.82
C ILE A 110 1.49 -9.58 -7.64
N GLN A 111 1.38 -10.75 -8.26
CA GLN A 111 0.24 -11.16 -9.09
C GLN A 111 -0.97 -11.67 -8.28
N HIS A 112 -0.89 -11.70 -6.95
CA HIS A 112 -1.89 -12.33 -6.08
C HIS A 112 -2.13 -13.81 -6.40
N MET A 113 -1.11 -14.55 -6.82
CA MET A 113 -1.14 -15.98 -7.16
C MET A 113 -0.40 -16.88 -6.16
N SER A 114 0.12 -16.32 -5.07
CA SER A 114 0.83 -17.07 -4.02
C SER A 114 -0.01 -18.15 -3.34
N GLY A 115 -1.33 -18.02 -3.37
CA GLY A 115 -2.23 -18.91 -2.65
C GLY A 115 -2.29 -18.65 -1.14
N PHE A 116 -1.65 -17.59 -0.64
CA PHE A 116 -1.76 -17.17 0.75
C PHE A 116 -3.21 -16.75 1.08
N PRO A 117 -3.69 -17.01 2.30
CA PRO A 117 -4.98 -16.50 2.77
C PRO A 117 -5.08 -14.97 2.62
N ALA A 118 -6.30 -14.46 2.45
CA ALA A 118 -6.52 -13.03 2.23
C ALA A 118 -5.97 -12.15 3.37
N GLN A 119 -6.01 -12.68 4.60
CA GLN A 119 -5.53 -12.07 5.84
C GLN A 119 -4.76 -13.14 6.64
N PRO A 120 -3.89 -12.74 7.58
CA PRO A 120 -3.29 -13.67 8.53
C PRO A 120 -4.33 -14.58 9.20
N PRO A 121 -4.17 -15.92 9.18
CA PRO A 121 -5.14 -16.84 9.81
C PRO A 121 -5.27 -16.66 11.32
N ASP A 122 -4.18 -16.25 11.97
CA ASP A 122 -4.07 -15.99 13.41
C ASP A 122 -4.30 -14.51 13.75
N ARG A 123 -4.97 -13.74 12.88
CA ARG A 123 -5.23 -12.32 13.09
C ARG A 123 -5.92 -12.09 14.44
N GLY A 124 -5.26 -11.30 15.27
CA GLY A 124 -5.71 -10.96 16.62
C GLY A 124 -6.63 -9.73 16.64
N PRO A 125 -6.97 -9.23 17.85
CA PRO A 125 -7.65 -7.94 17.97
C PRO A 125 -6.77 -6.81 17.43
N SER A 126 -7.40 -5.72 16.99
CA SER A 126 -6.67 -4.51 16.58
C SER A 126 -5.89 -3.93 17.76
N ILE A 127 -4.65 -3.52 17.50
CA ILE A 127 -3.81 -2.73 18.43
C ILE A 127 -3.82 -1.28 17.94
N ASP A 128 -4.23 -0.35 18.80
CA ASP A 128 -4.35 1.08 18.48
C ASP A 128 -5.11 1.37 17.17
N GLY A 129 -6.21 0.63 16.97
CA GLY A 129 -7.06 0.72 15.78
C GLY A 129 -6.51 -0.03 14.54
N ASN A 130 -5.30 -0.60 14.60
CA ASN A 130 -4.69 -1.36 13.52
C ASN A 130 -4.91 -2.88 13.65
N PRO A 131 -5.62 -3.54 12.72
CA PRO A 131 -5.84 -4.97 12.77
C PRO A 131 -4.61 -5.81 12.40
N PHE A 132 -3.54 -5.17 11.93
CA PHE A 132 -2.24 -5.78 11.66
C PHE A 132 -1.21 -5.45 12.74
N GLY A 133 -1.59 -4.70 13.78
CA GLY A 133 -0.68 -4.36 14.87
C GLY A 133 -0.20 -5.59 15.63
N GLY A 134 1.05 -5.55 16.10
CA GLY A 134 1.68 -6.65 16.83
C GLY A 134 1.94 -7.90 15.98
N TYR A 135 2.11 -7.71 14.67
CA TYR A 135 2.51 -8.76 13.75
C TYR A 135 4.04 -8.75 13.57
N THR A 136 4.73 -9.15 14.64
CA THR A 136 6.21 -9.24 14.69
C THR A 136 6.75 -10.31 13.74
N GLU A 137 8.07 -10.32 13.50
CA GLU A 137 8.74 -11.37 12.71
C GLU A 137 8.44 -12.77 13.25
N ASP A 138 8.59 -12.98 14.56
CA ASP A 138 8.29 -14.27 15.20
C ASP A 138 6.86 -14.73 14.94
N ARG A 139 5.90 -13.80 14.97
CA ARG A 139 4.49 -14.12 14.71
C ARG A 139 4.25 -14.41 13.24
N LEU A 140 4.86 -13.64 12.34
CA LEU A 140 4.83 -13.90 10.90
C LEU A 140 5.36 -15.30 10.60
N CYS A 141 6.56 -15.64 11.09
CA CYS A 141 7.13 -16.97 10.93
C CYS A 141 6.24 -18.05 11.54
N ALA A 142 5.80 -17.90 12.79
CA ALA A 142 4.93 -18.88 13.42
C ALA A 142 3.60 -19.09 12.68
N SER A 143 3.08 -18.06 12.01
CA SER A 143 1.86 -18.15 11.21
C SER A 143 2.10 -18.81 9.85
N LEU A 144 3.17 -18.44 9.14
CA LEU A 144 3.58 -19.07 7.88
C LEU A 144 3.86 -20.57 8.05
N LEU A 145 4.59 -20.95 9.10
CA LEU A 145 4.94 -22.34 9.40
C LEU A 145 3.71 -23.24 9.69
N LYS A 146 2.57 -22.64 10.06
CA LYS A 146 1.30 -23.36 10.31
C LYS A 146 0.44 -23.55 9.07
N LEU A 147 0.81 -22.96 7.92
CA LEU A 147 0.06 -23.16 6.68
C LEU A 147 0.32 -24.58 6.16
N ASN A 148 -0.73 -25.41 6.20
CA ASN A 148 -0.67 -26.81 5.76
C ASN A 148 -0.83 -26.99 4.23
N GLY A 149 -0.56 -25.94 3.45
CA GLY A 149 -0.66 -25.93 1.99
C GLY A 149 -1.29 -24.66 1.43
N LEU A 150 -1.23 -24.51 0.11
CA LEU A 150 -1.66 -23.31 -0.63
C LEU A 150 -2.63 -23.70 -1.75
N PRO A 151 -3.88 -24.07 -1.44
CA PRO A 151 -4.82 -24.68 -2.40
C PRO A 151 -5.22 -23.75 -3.56
N THR A 152 -4.98 -22.45 -3.42
CA THR A 152 -5.26 -21.44 -4.45
C THR A 152 -3.98 -20.96 -5.15
N ARG A 153 -2.80 -21.50 -4.83
CA ARG A 153 -1.56 -21.13 -5.52
C ARG A 153 -1.69 -21.36 -7.03
N GLY A 154 -1.16 -20.42 -7.82
CA GLY A 154 -1.31 -20.40 -9.27
C GLY A 154 -2.67 -19.91 -9.76
N ARG A 155 -3.56 -19.45 -8.87
CA ARG A 155 -4.81 -18.76 -9.22
C ARG A 155 -4.88 -17.42 -8.50
N TYR A 156 -5.48 -16.43 -9.16
CA TYR A 156 -5.70 -15.13 -8.54
C TYR A 156 -6.53 -15.25 -7.25
N SER A 157 -5.97 -14.75 -6.16
CA SER A 157 -6.60 -14.65 -4.84
C SER A 157 -5.96 -13.48 -4.08
N TYR A 158 -6.71 -12.38 -3.97
CA TYR A 158 -6.26 -11.18 -3.28
C TYR A 158 -5.80 -11.48 -1.85
N SER A 159 -4.60 -11.00 -1.48
CA SER A 159 -4.01 -11.23 -0.17
C SER A 159 -3.24 -10.03 0.36
N ASN A 160 -3.72 -9.48 1.48
CA ASN A 160 -2.96 -8.54 2.29
C ASN A 160 -1.81 -9.24 3.00
N TYR A 161 -2.01 -10.50 3.39
CA TYR A 161 -0.99 -11.25 4.09
C TYR A 161 0.26 -11.41 3.22
N ALA A 162 0.08 -11.82 1.96
CA ALA A 162 1.16 -11.95 0.99
C ALA A 162 1.91 -10.63 0.77
N TYR A 163 1.19 -9.53 0.49
CA TYR A 163 1.82 -8.23 0.26
C TYR A 163 2.51 -7.64 1.49
N GLY A 164 1.98 -7.92 2.69
CA GLY A 164 2.65 -7.57 3.94
C GLY A 164 3.97 -8.32 4.06
N THR A 165 3.95 -9.65 3.88
CA THR A 165 5.15 -10.49 3.84
C THR A 165 6.16 -10.01 2.79
N LEU A 166 5.72 -9.63 1.59
CA LEU A 166 6.60 -9.08 0.55
C LEU A 166 7.33 -7.82 1.05
N GLY A 167 6.60 -6.86 1.64
CA GLY A 167 7.22 -5.65 2.17
C GLY A 167 8.33 -5.94 3.18
N TYR A 168 8.14 -6.93 4.06
CA TYR A 168 9.17 -7.34 5.01
C TYR A 168 10.32 -8.13 4.37
N VAL A 169 10.03 -8.96 3.37
CA VAL A 169 11.07 -9.65 2.59
C VAL A 169 12.01 -8.64 1.93
N LEU A 170 11.50 -7.51 1.42
CA LEU A 170 12.35 -6.47 0.83
C LEU A 170 13.32 -5.84 1.84
N THR A 171 12.90 -5.63 3.10
CA THR A 171 13.81 -5.11 4.14
C THR A 171 14.95 -6.08 4.42
N LEU A 172 14.63 -7.36 4.56
CA LEU A 172 15.61 -8.43 4.77
C LEU A 172 16.53 -8.62 3.55
N ALA A 173 15.99 -8.43 2.33
CA ALA A 173 16.77 -8.54 1.10
C ALA A 173 17.84 -7.46 1.00
N VAL A 174 17.53 -6.22 1.39
CA VAL A 174 18.50 -5.12 1.40
C VAL A 174 19.62 -5.38 2.41
N ASN A 175 19.29 -5.81 3.63
CA ASN A 175 20.29 -6.19 4.62
C ASN A 175 19.71 -7.13 5.68
N LYS A 176 20.12 -8.40 5.68
CA LYS A 176 19.65 -9.39 6.67
C LYS A 176 20.09 -9.11 8.11
N THR A 177 21.23 -8.44 8.32
CA THR A 177 21.82 -8.24 9.66
C THR A 177 21.37 -6.94 10.32
N ASN A 178 21.05 -5.94 9.51
CA ASN A 178 20.52 -4.66 9.95
C ASN A 178 19.54 -4.15 8.89
N PRO A 179 18.34 -4.76 8.81
CA PRO A 179 17.36 -4.40 7.79
C PRO A 179 16.97 -2.93 7.93
N PRO A 180 16.92 -2.14 6.84
CA PRO A 180 16.32 -0.81 6.89
C PRO A 180 14.82 -0.94 7.18
N ASP A 181 14.20 0.15 7.62
CA ASP A 181 12.76 0.18 7.73
C ASP A 181 12.12 0.12 6.33
N TYR A 182 10.94 -0.49 6.22
CA TYR A 182 10.17 -0.50 4.97
C TYR A 182 9.94 0.93 4.46
N GLU A 183 9.75 1.88 5.37
CA GLU A 183 9.63 3.30 5.04
C GLU A 183 10.85 3.86 4.31
N ASP A 184 12.07 3.53 4.77
CA ASP A 184 13.30 4.02 4.16
C ASP A 184 13.45 3.54 2.72
N ILE A 185 13.10 2.27 2.45
CA ILE A 185 13.11 1.72 1.09
C ILE A 185 12.13 2.49 0.20
N ILE A 186 10.88 2.64 0.64
CA ILE A 186 9.87 3.35 -0.16
C ILE A 186 10.27 4.80 -0.37
N LYS A 187 10.81 5.44 0.67
CA LYS A 187 11.21 6.84 0.64
C LYS A 187 12.37 7.09 -0.33
N GLU A 188 13.47 6.37 -0.17
CA GLU A 188 14.67 6.52 -1.01
C GLU A 188 14.39 6.14 -2.46
N LYS A 189 13.71 5.01 -2.69
CA LYS A 189 13.56 4.45 -4.03
C LYS A 189 12.43 5.09 -4.84
N ILE A 190 11.39 5.62 -4.19
CA ILE A 190 10.18 6.09 -4.87
C ILE A 190 9.83 7.53 -4.47
N LEU A 191 9.68 7.82 -3.17
CA LEU A 191 9.08 9.10 -2.76
C LEU A 191 10.01 10.30 -3.03
N GLU A 192 11.29 10.20 -2.68
CA GLU A 192 12.25 11.29 -2.90
C GLU A 192 12.50 11.57 -4.39
N PRO A 193 12.73 10.56 -5.27
CA PRO A 193 12.84 10.77 -6.71
C PRO A 193 11.61 11.43 -7.34
N LEU A 194 10.41 11.10 -6.86
CA LEU A 194 9.16 11.69 -7.34
C LEU A 194 8.77 12.99 -6.62
N GLY A 195 9.55 13.44 -5.64
CA GLY A 195 9.27 14.64 -4.85
C GLY A 195 8.01 14.53 -3.98
N MET A 196 7.65 13.33 -3.53
CA MET A 196 6.48 13.01 -2.69
C MET A 196 6.78 13.19 -1.19
N PHE A 197 7.13 14.41 -0.78
CA PHE A 197 7.63 14.69 0.58
C PHE A 197 6.58 14.71 1.69
N ASN A 198 5.28 14.67 1.35
CA ASN A 198 4.17 14.60 2.30
C ASN A 198 3.58 13.18 2.38
N THR A 199 4.33 12.19 1.88
CA THR A 199 3.98 10.77 1.90
C THR A 199 4.88 10.03 2.87
N SER A 200 4.31 9.17 3.71
CA SER A 200 5.06 8.38 4.68
C SER A 200 4.31 7.11 5.07
N VAL A 201 5.03 6.18 5.69
CA VAL A 201 4.50 4.91 6.20
C VAL A 201 4.20 5.04 7.69
N THR A 202 5.11 5.66 8.45
CA THR A 202 4.94 5.84 9.89
C THR A 202 4.43 7.25 10.20
N PHE A 203 3.53 7.34 11.18
CA PHE A 203 3.03 8.60 11.71
C PHE A 203 2.96 8.49 13.22
N ASN A 204 3.40 9.53 13.91
CA ASN A 204 3.12 9.67 15.33
C ASN A 204 1.72 10.27 15.57
N ALA A 205 1.28 10.27 16.83
CA ALA A 205 -0.04 10.76 17.21
C ALA A 205 -0.28 12.24 16.85
N ALA A 206 0.76 13.08 16.83
CA ALA A 206 0.64 14.49 16.45
C ALA A 206 0.39 14.63 14.95
N GLN A 207 1.19 13.96 14.12
CA GLN A 207 1.03 13.97 12.66
C GLN A 207 -0.31 13.35 12.24
N ALA A 208 -0.74 12.27 12.90
CA ALA A 208 -2.03 11.62 12.67
C ALA A 208 -3.24 12.45 13.17
N ALA A 209 -3.02 13.43 14.05
CA ALA A 209 -4.07 14.32 14.53
C ALA A 209 -4.30 15.53 13.61
N GLU A 210 -3.25 15.98 12.91
CA GLU A 210 -3.30 17.05 11.91
C GLU A 210 -3.74 16.55 10.53
N ALA A 211 -3.37 15.32 10.18
CA ALA A 211 -3.86 14.66 8.97
C ALA A 211 -5.39 14.52 8.99
N CYS A 212 -6.02 14.58 7.81
CA CYS A 212 -7.44 14.22 7.63
C CYS A 212 -7.71 12.72 7.85
N SER A 213 -6.77 11.98 8.45
CA SER A 213 -6.84 10.60 8.92
C SER A 213 -7.85 10.33 10.04
N ARG A 214 -8.75 11.28 10.34
CA ARG A 214 -9.98 10.99 11.07
C ARG A 214 -10.92 10.21 10.15
N GLY A 215 -10.61 8.93 9.95
CA GLY A 215 -11.51 8.00 9.28
C GLY A 215 -12.85 7.99 9.99
N ILE A 216 -13.95 7.87 9.25
CA ILE A 216 -15.28 7.78 9.84
C ILE A 216 -15.77 6.36 9.65
N ASN A 217 -15.87 5.63 10.75
CA ASN A 217 -16.45 4.29 10.76
C ASN A 217 -17.84 4.37 11.39
N ARG A 218 -18.88 4.25 10.55
CA ARG A 218 -20.30 4.29 10.99
C ARG A 218 -20.62 5.48 11.91
N GLY A 219 -20.18 6.67 11.48
CA GLY A 219 -20.41 7.92 12.22
C GLY A 219 -19.46 8.18 13.40
N SER A 220 -18.58 7.23 13.73
CA SER A 220 -17.53 7.43 14.75
C SER A 220 -16.21 7.82 14.11
N VAL A 221 -15.56 8.86 14.65
CA VAL A 221 -14.19 9.22 14.26
C VAL A 221 -13.24 8.13 14.76
N THR A 222 -12.43 7.62 13.86
CA THR A 222 -11.39 6.63 14.11
C THR A 222 -10.06 7.16 13.60
N ILE A 223 -9.01 6.99 14.39
CA ILE A 223 -7.63 7.22 13.97
C ILE A 223 -6.90 5.90 14.18
N ARG A 224 -6.17 5.45 13.17
CA ARG A 224 -5.30 4.28 13.28
C ARG A 224 -3.91 4.75 13.68
N LEU A 225 -3.53 4.52 14.94
CA LEU A 225 -2.19 4.86 15.42
C LEU A 225 -1.27 3.64 15.45
N GLY A 226 -1.84 2.44 15.47
CA GLY A 226 -1.05 1.20 15.51
C GLY A 226 -0.23 1.01 14.24
N ALA A 227 1.01 0.56 14.41
CA ALA A 227 1.88 0.15 13.31
C ALA A 227 1.34 -1.10 12.60
N TYR A 228 1.75 -1.29 11.34
CA TYR A 228 1.51 -2.53 10.60
C TYR A 228 2.57 -3.61 10.89
N GLU A 229 3.64 -3.25 11.60
CA GLU A 229 4.80 -4.12 11.86
C GLU A 229 5.32 -4.75 10.54
N THR A 230 5.59 -6.05 10.52
CA THR A 230 6.06 -6.76 9.32
C THR A 230 5.05 -6.76 8.16
N LEU A 231 3.82 -6.25 8.34
CA LEU A 231 2.82 -6.23 7.29
C LEU A 231 2.69 -4.87 6.57
N GLN A 232 3.62 -3.93 6.74
CA GLN A 232 3.52 -2.57 6.16
C GLN A 232 3.22 -2.54 4.66
N GLY A 233 3.84 -3.42 3.88
CA GLY A 233 3.70 -3.50 2.41
C GLY A 233 2.29 -3.77 1.88
N ASN A 234 1.31 -4.05 2.76
CA ASN A 234 -0.08 -4.27 2.33
C ASN A 234 -0.95 -3.01 2.33
N GLY A 235 -0.64 -1.99 3.14
CA GLY A 235 -1.60 -0.90 3.35
C GLY A 235 -1.17 0.24 4.27
N ALA A 236 0.11 0.37 4.59
CA ALA A 236 0.58 1.30 5.61
C ALA A 236 0.82 2.73 5.13
N ILE A 237 0.90 2.99 3.82
CA ILE A 237 1.21 4.34 3.32
C ILE A 237 0.04 5.29 3.61
N ARG A 238 0.41 6.51 4.02
CA ARG A 238 -0.45 7.69 3.94
C ARG A 238 0.18 8.71 2.99
N SER A 239 -0.67 9.38 2.23
CA SER A 239 -0.24 10.33 1.20
C SER A 239 -1.21 11.48 1.12
N THR A 240 -0.81 12.51 0.39
CA THR A 240 -1.68 13.62 -0.02
C THR A 240 -2.16 13.43 -1.46
N LEU A 241 -3.12 14.25 -1.87
CA LEU A 241 -3.63 14.24 -3.25
C LEU A 241 -2.57 14.78 -4.21
N ASN A 242 -1.82 15.81 -3.79
CA ASN A 242 -0.71 16.37 -4.55
C ASN A 242 0.40 15.33 -4.79
N ASP A 243 0.78 14.56 -3.77
CA ASP A 243 1.81 13.53 -3.92
C ASP A 243 1.33 12.36 -4.77
N MET A 244 0.09 11.88 -4.57
CA MET A 244 -0.47 10.82 -5.42
C MET A 244 -0.59 11.24 -6.88
N THR A 245 -0.76 12.53 -7.16
CA THR A 245 -0.74 13.07 -8.53
C THR A 245 0.64 12.89 -9.16
N LYS A 246 1.74 13.15 -8.42
CA LYS A 246 3.11 12.95 -8.91
C LYS A 246 3.36 11.47 -9.24
N TYR A 247 2.91 10.57 -8.36
CA TYR A 247 2.98 9.13 -8.61
C TYR A 247 2.18 8.71 -9.87
N MET A 248 0.96 9.22 -10.04
CA MET A 248 0.13 8.94 -11.21
C MET A 248 0.74 9.51 -12.50
N LEU A 249 1.31 10.72 -12.45
CA LEU A 249 1.99 11.33 -13.59
C LEU A 249 3.20 10.50 -14.02
N ALA A 250 4.01 10.02 -13.08
CA ALA A 250 5.13 9.13 -13.39
C ALA A 250 4.64 7.83 -14.07
N ALA A 251 3.60 7.19 -13.54
CA ALA A 251 3.04 5.98 -14.17
C ALA A 251 2.52 6.24 -15.58
N LEU A 252 1.90 7.40 -15.83
CA LEU A 252 1.41 7.79 -17.15
C LEU A 252 2.55 8.13 -18.13
N TYR A 253 3.63 8.75 -17.65
CA TYR A 253 4.81 9.01 -18.47
C TYR A 253 5.46 7.72 -18.94
N VAL A 254 5.61 6.74 -18.04
CA VAL A 254 6.10 5.40 -18.38
C VAL A 254 5.26 4.77 -19.50
N ASP A 255 3.93 4.76 -19.35
CA ASP A 255 3.01 4.19 -20.35
C ASP A 255 3.12 4.91 -21.71
N ALA A 256 3.40 6.21 -21.68
CA ALA A 256 3.64 7.03 -22.87
C ALA A 256 5.07 6.95 -23.43
N GLY A 257 5.98 6.18 -22.82
CA GLY A 257 7.39 6.09 -23.20
C GLY A 257 8.17 7.40 -22.99
N MET A 258 7.74 8.19 -22.01
CA MET A 258 8.36 9.46 -21.62
C MET A 258 9.27 9.26 -20.40
N PRO A 259 10.38 10.03 -20.30
CA PRO A 259 11.32 9.91 -19.20
C PRO A 259 10.68 10.22 -17.85
N THR A 260 10.94 9.38 -16.86
CA THR A 260 10.60 9.66 -15.46
C THR A 260 11.85 9.74 -14.57
N PRO A 261 11.74 10.34 -13.36
CA PRO A 261 12.83 10.33 -12.38
C PRO A 261 13.18 8.92 -11.84
N ILE A 262 12.31 7.94 -12.09
CA ILE A 262 12.53 6.51 -11.82
C ILE A 262 12.89 5.87 -13.17
N ASP A 263 13.93 5.03 -13.23
CA ASP A 263 14.41 4.50 -14.52
C ASP A 263 13.28 3.81 -15.32
N ASP A 264 13.04 4.26 -16.56
CA ASP A 264 11.98 3.74 -17.43
C ASP A 264 12.20 2.27 -17.81
N SER A 265 13.43 1.75 -17.68
CA SER A 265 13.78 0.35 -17.96
C SER A 265 13.01 -0.66 -17.07
N LEU A 266 12.50 -0.21 -15.92
CA LEU A 266 11.85 -1.04 -14.89
C LEU A 266 10.49 -1.63 -15.30
N TYR A 267 9.88 -1.13 -16.38
CA TYR A 267 8.49 -1.43 -16.75
C TYR A 267 8.34 -2.34 -17.98
N GLY A 268 9.44 -2.65 -18.67
CA GLY A 268 9.44 -3.29 -20.00
C GLY A 268 9.10 -4.78 -20.07
N GLU A 269 9.01 -5.51 -18.95
CA GLU A 269 8.97 -6.99 -18.97
C GLU A 269 7.92 -7.63 -18.03
N LEU A 270 6.76 -7.00 -17.81
CA LEU A 270 5.68 -7.67 -17.08
C LEU A 270 4.84 -8.53 -18.05
N PRO A 271 4.81 -9.87 -17.91
CA PRO A 271 3.86 -10.68 -18.66
C PRO A 271 2.44 -10.27 -18.27
N SER A 272 1.60 -10.01 -19.27
CA SER A 272 0.18 -9.73 -19.05
C SER A 272 -0.46 -10.89 -18.27
N PRO A 273 -1.32 -10.62 -17.28
CA PRO A 273 -2.09 -11.68 -16.64
C PRO A 273 -2.89 -12.43 -17.72
N SER A 274 -2.68 -13.74 -17.81
CA SER A 274 -3.42 -14.64 -18.70
C SER A 274 -4.86 -14.81 -18.26
#